data_AF-A0A423GPV2-F1
#
_entry.id   AF-A0A423GPV2-F1
#
_cell.length_a   1.000
_cell.length_b   1.000
_cell.length_c   1.000
_cell.angle_alpha   90.00
_cell.angle_beta   90.00
_cell.angle_gamma   90.00
#
_symmetry.space_group_name_H-M   'P 1'
#
loop_
_entity.id
_entity.type
_entity.pdbx_description
1 polymer ?
#
loop_
_entity_poly.entity_id
_entity_poly.type
_entity_poly.pdbx_seq_one_letter_code
_entity_poly.pdbx_strand_id
1 'polypeptide(L)'
;MGMERGGLNAFGNFVVFSGIVFIPAFYMLPTIEAWLREHPNLTSIALLNLFLGWTLLGWVAALVWSFKRQESYITSKQVQPFVPAPPKKEEPATKACPYCAEQILVAAVKCKHCGSEIPAA
;
A
#
# COMPACT_ATOMS: atom_id res chain seq x y z
N MET A 1 -28.93 -10.04 -54.20
CA MET A 1 -27.68 -9.25 -54.22
C MET A 1 -26.66 -10.01 -53.39
N GLY A 2 -25.89 -10.90 -54.01
CA GLY A 2 -24.86 -11.69 -53.34
C GLY A 2 -23.58 -10.86 -53.27
N MET A 3 -23.13 -10.51 -52.07
CA MET A 3 -21.79 -9.94 -51.88
C MET A 3 -20.77 -11.06 -52.00
N GLU A 4 -20.15 -11.17 -53.17
CA GLU A 4 -18.95 -11.99 -53.39
C GLU A 4 -17.84 -11.44 -52.46
N ARG A 5 -17.62 -12.09 -51.32
CA ARG A 5 -16.50 -11.75 -50.43
C ARG A 5 -15.22 -12.25 -51.08
N GLY A 6 -14.59 -11.40 -51.90
CA GLY A 6 -13.25 -11.67 -52.42
C GLY A 6 -12.32 -12.02 -51.25
N GLY A 7 -11.77 -13.24 -51.28
CA GLY A 7 -10.88 -13.74 -50.22
C GLY A 7 -9.63 -12.88 -50.08
N LEU A 8 -9.21 -12.61 -48.85
CA LEU A 8 -7.98 -11.87 -48.60
C LEU A 8 -6.77 -12.60 -49.19
N ASN A 9 -5.92 -11.85 -49.89
CA ASN A 9 -4.63 -12.32 -50.38
C ASN A 9 -3.75 -12.76 -49.19
N ALA A 10 -2.74 -13.61 -49.45
CA ALA A 10 -1.83 -14.10 -48.40
C ALA A 10 -1.20 -12.96 -47.56
N PHE A 11 -0.87 -11.84 -48.21
CA PHE A 11 -0.42 -10.62 -47.54
C PHE A 11 -1.49 -10.02 -46.62
N GLY A 12 -2.74 -9.97 -47.08
CA GLY A 12 -3.86 -9.47 -46.30
C GLY A 12 -4.12 -10.32 -45.05
N ASN A 13 -4.06 -11.64 -45.19
CA ASN A 13 -4.14 -12.54 -44.03
C ASN A 13 -2.96 -12.30 -43.07
N PHE A 14 -1.73 -12.17 -43.57
CA PHE A 14 -0.56 -11.91 -42.74
C PHE A 14 -0.69 -10.59 -41.94
N VAL A 15 -1.15 -9.52 -42.60
CA VAL A 15 -1.39 -8.22 -41.94
C VAL A 15 -2.48 -8.33 -40.88
N VAL A 16 -3.57 -9.05 -41.15
CA VAL A 16 -4.64 -9.27 -40.18
C VAL A 16 -4.16 -10.09 -38.98
N PHE A 17 -3.46 -11.20 -39.21
CA PHE A 17 -2.91 -12.03 -38.14
C PHE A 17 -1.86 -11.29 -37.31
N SER A 18 -1.00 -10.50 -37.95
CA SER A 18 -0.03 -9.62 -37.27
C SER A 18 -0.76 -8.60 -36.41
N GLY A 19 -1.78 -7.93 -36.94
CA GLY A 19 -2.59 -6.97 -36.18
C GLY A 19 -3.23 -7.59 -34.95
N ILE A 20 -3.81 -8.79 -35.08
CA ILE A 20 -4.45 -9.51 -33.97
C ILE A 20 -3.49 -9.82 -32.82
N VAL A 21 -2.20 -10.02 -33.08
CA VAL A 21 -1.21 -10.34 -32.05
C VAL A 21 -0.55 -9.09 -31.47
N PHE A 22 -0.09 -8.18 -32.33
CA PHE A 22 0.68 -7.02 -31.88
C PHE A 22 -0.21 -5.94 -31.25
N ILE A 23 -1.42 -5.71 -31.75
CA ILE A 23 -2.33 -4.68 -31.21
C ILE A 23 -2.66 -4.93 -29.72
N PRO A 24 -3.11 -6.13 -29.28
CA PRO A 24 -3.36 -6.38 -27.88
C PRO A 24 -2.08 -6.46 -27.02
N ALA A 25 -0.95 -6.88 -27.59
CA ALA A 25 0.33 -6.86 -26.88
C ALA A 25 0.76 -5.42 -26.54
N PHE A 26 0.68 -4.51 -27.51
CA PHE A 26 0.88 -3.08 -27.28
C PHE A 26 -0.21 -2.48 -26.39
N TYR A 27 -1.43 -3.03 -26.44
CA TYR A 27 -2.51 -2.54 -25.60
C TYR A 27 -2.27 -2.80 -24.10
N MET A 28 -1.57 -3.88 -23.77
CA MET A 28 -1.27 -4.23 -22.37
C MET A 28 0.01 -3.56 -21.83
N LEU A 29 0.71 -2.73 -22.62
CA LEU A 29 1.92 -2.02 -22.17
C LEU A 29 1.78 -1.27 -20.83
N PRO A 30 0.74 -0.46 -20.59
CA PRO A 30 0.61 0.27 -19.34
C PRO A 30 0.41 -0.66 -18.13
N THR A 31 -0.23 -1.82 -18.32
CA THR A 31 -0.34 -2.86 -17.28
C THR A 31 1.01 -3.53 -17.03
N ILE A 32 1.78 -3.79 -18.08
CA ILE A 32 3.12 -4.41 -18.00
C ILE A 32 4.10 -3.47 -17.29
N GLU A 33 4.13 -2.18 -17.63
CA GLU A 33 4.95 -1.17 -16.94
C GLU A 33 4.58 -1.04 -15.45
N ALA A 34 3.29 -1.08 -15.10
CA ALA A 34 2.85 -1.05 -13.71
C ALA A 34 3.23 -2.32 -12.93
N TRP A 35 3.23 -3.47 -13.60
CA TRP A 35 3.63 -4.75 -13.03
C TRP A 35 5.14 -4.83 -12.77
N LEU A 36 5.97 -4.36 -13.71
CA LEU A 36 7.43 -4.30 -13.54
C LEU A 36 7.88 -3.34 -12.43
N ARG A 37 7.02 -2.39 -12.01
CA ARG A 37 7.33 -1.37 -10.99
C ARG A 37 6.70 -1.66 -9.61
N GLU A 38 6.08 -2.83 -9.42
CA GLU A 38 5.39 -3.22 -8.18
C GLU A 38 4.47 -2.12 -7.61
N HIS A 39 3.78 -1.39 -8.49
CA HIS A 39 2.94 -0.28 -8.04
C HIS A 39 1.78 -0.81 -7.17
N PRO A 40 1.55 -0.27 -5.96
CA PRO A 40 0.49 -0.75 -5.06
C PRO A 40 -0.92 -0.58 -5.64
N ASN A 41 -1.08 0.25 -6.66
CA ASN A 41 -2.34 0.49 -7.37
C ASN A 41 -2.41 -0.24 -8.72
N LEU A 42 -1.70 -1.37 -8.84
CA LEU A 42 -1.69 -2.24 -10.03
C LEU A 42 -3.12 -2.56 -10.49
N THR A 43 -4.01 -2.87 -9.54
CA THR A 43 -5.40 -3.23 -9.79
C THR A 43 -6.18 -2.08 -10.43
N SER A 44 -5.98 -0.83 -10.00
CA SER A 44 -6.63 0.34 -10.61
C SER A 44 -6.13 0.61 -12.03
N ILE A 45 -4.83 0.45 -12.27
CA ILE A 45 -4.24 0.63 -13.61
C ILE A 45 -4.73 -0.48 -14.55
N ALA A 46 -4.77 -1.72 -14.07
CA ALA A 46 -5.30 -2.86 -14.82
C ALA A 46 -6.80 -2.70 -15.12
N LEU A 47 -7.60 -2.21 -14.17
CA LEU A 47 -9.03 -1.93 -14.35
C LEU A 47 -9.26 -0.80 -15.36
N LEU A 48 -8.49 0.28 -15.30
CA LEU A 48 -8.57 1.37 -16.29
C LEU A 48 -8.21 0.87 -17.69
N ASN A 49 -7.15 0.06 -17.81
CA ASN A 49 -6.74 -0.49 -19.10
C ASN A 49 -7.76 -1.49 -19.66
N LEU A 50 -8.38 -2.32 -18.82
CA LEU A 50 -9.36 -3.33 -19.24
C LEU A 50 -10.73 -2.74 -19.59
N PHE A 51 -11.25 -1.82 -18.76
CA PHE A 51 -12.61 -1.28 -18.92
C PHE A 51 -12.66 -0.06 -19.84
N LEU A 52 -11.59 0.74 -19.89
CA LEU A 52 -11.56 1.99 -20.64
C LEU A 52 -10.50 2.03 -21.75
N GLY A 53 -9.67 1.00 -21.96
CA GLY A 53 -8.63 1.06 -22.98
C GLY A 53 -9.16 1.10 -24.42
N TRP A 54 -10.42 0.72 -24.67
CA TRP A 54 -11.12 0.97 -25.94
C TRP A 54 -11.44 2.45 -26.20
N THR A 55 -11.31 3.31 -25.18
CA THR A 55 -11.45 4.76 -25.29
C THR A 55 -10.07 5.42 -25.16
N LEU A 56 -9.73 6.32 -26.08
CA LEU A 56 -8.49 7.11 -26.02
C LEU A 56 -8.32 7.82 -24.65
N LEU A 57 -9.44 8.17 -24.02
CA LEU A 57 -9.51 8.75 -22.67
C LEU A 57 -8.98 7.80 -21.56
N GLY A 58 -9.26 6.50 -21.64
CA GLY A 58 -8.73 5.51 -20.69
C GLY A 58 -7.21 5.39 -20.75
N TRP A 59 -6.68 5.40 -21.98
CA TRP A 59 -5.24 5.41 -22.24
C TRP A 59 -4.55 6.65 -21.67
N VAL A 60 -5.10 7.83 -21.95
CA VAL A 60 -4.54 9.10 -21.44
C VAL A 60 -4.62 9.16 -19.91
N ALA A 61 -5.73 8.72 -19.31
CA ALA A 61 -5.87 8.67 -17.85
C ALA A 61 -4.86 7.71 -17.20
N ALA A 62 -4.65 6.52 -17.77
CA ALA A 62 -3.66 5.55 -17.29
C ALA A 62 -2.22 6.07 -17.41
N LEU A 63 -1.88 6.74 -18.52
CA LEU A 63 -0.57 7.38 -18.70
C LEU A 63 -0.36 8.55 -17.73
N VAL A 64 -1.35 9.43 -17.56
CA VAL A 64 -1.26 10.52 -16.58
C VAL A 64 -1.08 9.97 -15.16
N TRP A 65 -1.74 8.86 -14.84
CA TRP A 65 -1.58 8.19 -13.55
C TRP A 65 -0.22 7.51 -13.38
N SER A 66 0.34 6.92 -14.46
CA SER A 66 1.68 6.30 -14.41
C SER A 66 2.79 7.34 -14.25
N PHE A 67 2.62 8.53 -14.84
CA PHE A 67 3.59 9.64 -14.71
C PHE A 67 3.39 10.47 -13.45
N LYS A 68 2.30 10.28 -12.69
CA LYS A 68 2.10 10.94 -11.40
C LYS A 68 3.08 10.33 -10.40
N ARG A 69 4.25 10.94 -10.28
CA ARG A 69 5.22 10.65 -9.22
C ARG A 69 4.44 10.58 -7.91
N GLN A 70 4.47 9.42 -7.25
CA GLN A 70 3.96 9.31 -5.89
C GLN A 70 4.84 10.23 -5.06
N GLU A 71 4.39 11.48 -4.89
CA GLU A 71 4.81 12.33 -3.80
C GLU A 71 4.56 11.46 -2.58
N SER A 72 5.66 10.89 -2.11
CA SER A 72 5.71 10.05 -0.95
C SER A 72 4.93 10.76 0.13
N TYR A 73 3.75 10.24 0.45
CA TYR A 73 2.96 10.64 1.62
C TYR A 73 3.77 10.50 2.93
N ILE A 74 5.00 9.98 2.84
CA ILE A 74 6.09 10.15 3.80
C ILE A 74 6.31 11.64 4.16
N THR A 75 5.94 12.63 3.36
CA THR A 75 6.05 14.04 3.81
C THR A 75 5.03 14.43 4.89
N SER A 76 3.91 13.73 5.03
CA SER A 76 2.94 14.05 6.10
C SER A 76 3.26 13.38 7.44
N LYS A 77 3.98 12.25 7.44
CA LYS A 77 4.20 11.48 8.67
C LYS A 77 5.59 11.64 9.29
N GLN A 78 6.57 12.21 8.59
CA GLN A 78 7.99 12.17 9.04
C GLN A 78 8.69 13.55 9.03
N VAL A 79 7.94 14.64 9.23
CA VAL A 79 8.50 15.85 9.83
C VAL A 79 7.72 16.10 11.12
N GLN A 80 7.99 15.28 12.15
CA GLN A 80 7.73 15.76 13.49
C GLN A 80 8.74 16.89 13.69
N PRO A 81 8.30 18.14 14.00
CA PRO A 81 9.21 19.08 14.62
C PRO A 81 9.94 18.35 15.74
N PHE A 82 11.22 18.63 15.95
CA PHE A 82 11.90 18.22 17.16
C PHE A 82 11.18 18.88 18.35
N VAL A 83 10.09 18.26 18.78
CA VAL A 83 9.46 18.47 20.06
C VAL A 83 10.30 17.56 20.95
N PRO A 84 11.16 18.10 21.81
CA PRO A 84 11.90 17.27 22.75
C PRO A 84 10.87 16.39 23.44
N ALA A 85 11.08 15.07 23.35
CA ALA A 85 10.14 14.10 23.88
C ALA A 85 9.78 14.55 25.30
N PRO A 86 8.48 14.64 25.66
CA PRO A 86 8.11 14.90 27.03
C PRO A 86 8.89 13.91 27.90
N PRO A 87 9.45 14.35 29.05
CA PRO A 87 10.26 13.49 29.90
C PRO A 87 9.48 12.20 30.08
N LYS A 88 10.11 11.06 29.73
CA LYS A 88 9.52 9.73 29.94
C LYS A 88 9.05 9.74 31.38
N LYS A 89 7.73 9.75 31.60
CA LYS A 89 7.19 9.50 32.94
C LYS A 89 7.60 8.07 33.24
N GLU A 90 8.64 7.93 34.05
CA GLU A 90 9.10 6.64 34.54
C GLU A 90 7.88 5.97 35.18
N GLU A 91 7.41 4.90 34.54
CA GLU A 91 6.34 4.08 35.10
C GLU A 91 6.86 3.57 36.44
N PRO A 92 6.14 3.84 37.54
CA PRO A 92 6.66 3.56 38.86
C PRO A 92 6.78 2.04 39.03
N ALA A 93 8.02 1.58 39.22
CA ALA A 93 8.34 0.16 39.35
C ALA A 93 7.52 -0.48 40.47
N THR A 94 7.04 -1.71 40.25
CA THR A 94 6.27 -2.50 41.21
C THR A 94 7.09 -3.67 41.77
N LYS A 95 6.86 -4.02 43.04
CA LYS A 95 7.44 -5.17 43.74
C LYS A 95 6.33 -5.96 44.45
N ALA A 96 6.54 -7.25 44.71
CA ALA A 96 5.59 -8.07 45.45
C ALA A 96 5.67 -7.78 46.97
N CYS A 97 4.52 -7.70 47.64
CA CYS A 97 4.45 -7.54 49.09
C CYS A 97 4.86 -8.85 49.80
N PRO A 98 5.82 -8.85 50.76
CA PRO A 98 6.29 -10.06 51.44
C PRO A 98 5.25 -10.69 52.39
N TYR A 99 4.16 -9.99 52.70
CA TYR A 99 3.14 -10.46 53.64
C TYR A 99 1.90 -11.05 52.94
N CYS A 100 1.44 -10.42 51.85
CA CYS A 100 0.21 -10.83 51.15
C CYS A 100 0.42 -11.21 49.68
N ALA A 101 1.66 -11.18 49.19
CA ALA A 101 2.06 -11.53 47.82
C ALA A 101 1.49 -10.66 46.68
N GLU A 102 0.76 -9.59 46.99
CA GLU A 102 0.15 -8.69 46.00
C GLU A 102 1.15 -7.66 45.45
N GLN A 103 0.93 -7.18 44.23
CA GLN A 103 1.83 -6.21 43.58
C GLN A 103 1.62 -4.78 44.11
N ILE A 104 2.69 -4.19 44.67
CA ILE A 104 2.71 -2.84 45.23
C ILE A 104 3.80 -1.99 44.59
N LEU A 105 3.69 -0.67 44.69
CA LEU A 105 4.73 0.24 44.20
C LEU A 105 6.03 0.05 45.01
N VAL A 106 7.19 0.14 44.37
CA VAL A 106 8.50 0.02 45.04
C VAL A 106 8.65 1.04 46.16
N ALA A 107 8.08 2.24 45.98
CA ALA A 107 8.06 3.32 46.97
C ALA A 107 6.99 3.17 48.06
N ALA A 108 6.18 2.10 48.06
CA ALA A 108 5.14 1.91 49.07
C ALA A 108 5.76 1.57 50.43
N VAL A 109 5.59 2.46 51.40
CA VAL A 109 5.94 2.24 52.82
C VAL A 109 4.87 1.38 53.52
N LYS A 110 3.64 1.36 52.99
CA LYS A 110 2.52 0.57 53.51
C LYS A 110 1.76 -0.11 52.39
N CYS A 111 1.45 -1.40 52.56
CA CYS A 111 0.68 -2.14 51.57
C CYS A 111 -0.79 -1.74 51.59
N LYS A 112 -1.35 -1.38 50.42
CA LYS A 112 -2.77 -1.03 50.27
C LYS A 112 -3.73 -2.22 50.44
N HIS A 113 -3.22 -3.45 50.31
CA HIS A 113 -4.04 -4.67 50.34
C HIS A 113 -4.14 -5.29 51.74
N CYS A 114 -3.01 -5.44 52.44
CA CYS A 114 -2.98 -6.06 53.77
C CYS A 114 -2.68 -5.09 54.91
N GLY A 115 -2.33 -3.83 54.62
CA GLY A 115 -2.08 -2.81 55.63
C GLY A 115 -0.78 -2.94 56.43
N SER A 116 0.07 -3.93 56.14
CA SER A 116 1.39 -4.06 56.78
C SER A 116 2.38 -3.02 56.24
N GLU A 117 3.32 -2.63 57.11
CA GLU A 117 4.42 -1.74 56.77
C GLU A 117 5.49 -2.55 56.02
N ILE A 118 5.98 -1.98 54.92
CA ILE A 118 6.93 -2.65 54.02
C ILE A 118 8.31 -2.09 54.32
N PRO A 119 9.29 -2.93 54.70
CA PRO A 119 10.65 -2.46 54.93
C PRO A 119 11.18 -1.83 53.63
N ALA A 120 11.79 -0.65 53.74
CA ALA A 120 12.50 -0.04 52.61
C ALA A 120 13.58 -1.02 52.16
N ALA A 121 13.56 -1.36 50.87
CA ALA A 121 14.56 -2.23 50.25
C ALA A 121 15.79 -1.41 49.89
#